data_AF-A0A821PQI5-F1
#
_entry.id   AF-A0A821PQI5-F1
#
_cell.length_a   1.000
_cell.length_b   1.000
_cell.length_c   1.000
_cell.angle_alpha   90.00
_cell.angle_beta   90.00
_cell.angle_gamma   90.00
#
_symmetry.space_group_name_H-M   'P 1'
#
loop_
_entity.id
_entity.type
_entity.pdbx_description
1 polymer ?
#
loop_
_entity_poly.entity_id
_entity_poly.type
_entity_poly.pdbx_seq_one_letter_code
_entity_poly.pdbx_strand_id
1 'polypeptide(L)'
;VIDGALYRIFHNKHSSERLLLVIPSSEVTNILQLAHDHATTAHLGRRKTLSRLNSRFYWPHMRRDVADYVRACILCQQYKPTNQKPGGLMKPIIVSESWHTVGIDITGPFTKTRRGNHFILVVVDYFTKWV
;
A
#
# COMPACT_ATOMS: atom_id res chain seq x y z
N VAL A 1 -37.98 2.11 11.39
CA VAL A 1 -38.06 2.05 9.91
C VAL A 1 -38.81 3.29 9.47
N ILE A 2 -38.31 4.00 8.46
CA ILE A 2 -38.91 5.24 7.91
C ILE A 2 -38.99 5.04 6.41
N ASP A 3 -40.17 5.20 5.81
CA ASP A 3 -40.42 5.03 4.36
C ASP A 3 -39.85 3.73 3.75
N GLY A 4 -40.01 2.62 4.48
CA GLY A 4 -39.52 1.30 4.05
C GLY A 4 -38.00 1.09 4.22
N ALA A 5 -37.26 2.09 4.69
CA ALA A 5 -35.84 1.99 4.95
C ALA A 5 -35.52 1.81 6.45
N LEU A 6 -34.53 0.95 6.73
CA LEU A 6 -34.04 0.73 8.09
C LEU A 6 -32.98 1.78 8.43
N TYR A 7 -33.07 2.37 9.62
CA TYR A 7 -32.11 3.34 10.13
C TYR A 7 -31.57 2.89 11.48
N ARG A 8 -30.28 3.12 11.70
CA ARG A 8 -29.62 3.00 13.01
C ARG A 8 -29.51 4.38 13.65
N ILE A 9 -29.95 4.48 14.90
CA ILE A 9 -29.75 5.70 15.70
C ILE A 9 -28.31 5.72 16.21
N PHE A 10 -27.60 6.80 15.92
CA PHE A 10 -26.29 7.09 16.45
C PHE A 10 -26.38 8.27 17.42
N HIS A 11 -26.04 8.03 18.67
CA HIS A 11 -26.00 9.07 19.71
C HIS A 11 -24.61 9.71 19.72
N ASN A 12 -24.54 11.02 19.48
CA ASN A 12 -23.31 11.78 19.68
C ASN A 12 -23.14 12.15 21.16
N LYS A 13 -21.89 12.44 21.58
CA LYS A 13 -21.54 12.94 22.92
C LYS A 13 -22.26 14.23 23.33
N HIS A 14 -22.84 14.95 22.37
CA HIS A 14 -23.59 16.20 22.56
C HIS A 14 -25.12 16.00 22.51
N SER A 15 -25.61 14.78 22.72
CA SER A 15 -27.05 14.45 22.75
C SER A 15 -27.81 14.70 21.45
N SER A 16 -27.12 14.96 20.33
CA SER A 16 -27.73 14.97 19.00
C SER A 16 -27.82 13.55 18.45
N GLU A 17 -29.04 13.15 18.13
CA GLU A 17 -29.32 11.89 17.45
C GLU A 17 -29.10 12.07 15.94
N ARG A 18 -28.40 11.12 15.34
CA ARG A 18 -28.25 11.04 13.89
C ARG A 18 -28.75 9.70 13.40
N LEU A 19 -29.62 9.73 12.39
CA LEU A 19 -30.06 8.54 11.69
C LEU A 19 -29.04 8.14 10.63
N LEU A 20 -28.57 6.90 10.70
CA LEU A 20 -27.70 6.28 9.70
C LEU A 20 -28.52 5.26 8.92
N LEU A 21 -28.60 5.43 7.59
CA LEU A 21 -29.28 4.48 6.74
C LEU A 21 -28.57 3.13 6.80
N VAL A 22 -29.31 2.07 7.11
CA VAL A 22 -28.77 0.70 7.14
C VAL A 22 -28.74 0.15 5.74
N ILE A 23 -27.54 -0.17 5.26
CA ILE A 23 -27.31 -0.63 3.90
C ILE A 23 -27.43 -2.16 3.86
N PRO A 24 -28.29 -2.73 2.98
CA PRO A 24 -28.33 -4.17 2.73
C PRO A 24 -27.01 -4.67 2.15
N SER A 25 -26.64 -5.91 2.45
CA SER A 25 -25.37 -6.51 1.99
C SER A 25 -25.20 -6.45 0.47
N SER A 26 -26.28 -6.52 -0.31
CA SER A 26 -26.27 -6.41 -1.78
C SER A 26 -25.82 -5.04 -2.29
N GLU A 27 -26.00 -3.98 -1.51
CA GLU A 27 -25.70 -2.59 -1.90
C GLU A 27 -24.35 -2.09 -1.37
N VAL A 28 -23.69 -2.86 -0.49
CA VAL A 28 -22.42 -2.46 0.14
C VAL A 28 -21.36 -2.11 -0.92
N THR A 29 -21.24 -2.92 -1.97
CA THR A 29 -20.27 -2.69 -3.05
C THR A 29 -20.53 -1.37 -3.79
N ASN A 30 -21.79 -1.07 -4.10
CA ASN A 30 -22.18 0.17 -4.79
C ASN A 30 -21.84 1.41 -3.93
N ILE A 31 -22.11 1.32 -2.63
CA ILE A 31 -21.80 2.39 -1.68
C ILE A 31 -20.28 2.57 -1.51
N LEU A 32 -19.50 1.49 -1.51
CA LEU A 32 -18.04 1.55 -1.46
C LEU A 32 -17.45 2.20 -2.73
N GLN A 33 -17.93 1.81 -3.91
CA GLN A 33 -17.58 2.42 -5.19
C GLN A 33 -17.85 3.92 -5.19
N LEU A 34 -19.06 4.33 -4.79
CA LEU A 34 -19.42 5.75 -4.73
C LEU A 34 -18.55 6.54 -3.74
N ALA A 35 -18.17 5.92 -2.62
CA ALA A 35 -17.37 6.57 -1.59
C ALA A 35 -15.88 6.66 -1.94
N HIS A 36 -15.35 5.74 -2.75
CA HIS A 36 -13.91 5.64 -3.05
C HIS A 36 -13.55 6.04 -4.47
N ASP A 37 -14.30 5.60 -5.48
CA ASP A 37 -13.94 5.67 -6.91
C ASP A 37 -14.56 6.87 -7.64
N HIS A 38 -15.54 7.54 -7.03
CA HIS A 38 -16.17 8.70 -7.64
C HIS A 38 -15.15 9.84 -7.88
N ALA A 39 -15.28 10.55 -9.02
CA ALA A 39 -14.31 11.57 -9.42
C ALA A 39 -14.08 12.65 -8.34
N THR A 40 -15.12 12.99 -7.57
CA THR A 40 -15.03 13.98 -6.47
C THR A 40 -14.48 13.44 -5.16
N THR A 41 -14.27 12.12 -5.03
CA THR A 41 -13.71 11.50 -3.83
C THR A 41 -12.21 11.20 -3.97
N ALA A 42 -11.61 11.33 -5.15
CA ALA A 42 -10.15 11.32 -5.34
C ALA A 42 -9.43 10.13 -4.64
N HIS A 43 -10.04 8.94 -4.63
CA HIS A 43 -9.49 7.74 -4.00
C HIS A 43 -9.01 7.96 -2.55
N LEU A 44 -9.91 8.49 -1.71
CA LEU A 44 -9.66 8.69 -0.28
C LEU A 44 -9.06 7.43 0.36
N GLY A 45 -8.08 7.64 1.25
CA GLY A 45 -7.54 6.55 2.06
C GLY A 45 -8.56 6.05 3.09
N ARG A 46 -8.38 4.82 3.57
CA ARG A 46 -9.28 4.09 4.48
C ARG A 46 -9.98 4.95 5.55
N ARG A 47 -9.23 5.77 6.29
CA ARG A 47 -9.80 6.60 7.38
C ARG A 47 -10.78 7.64 6.86
N LYS A 48 -10.46 8.32 5.77
CA LYS A 48 -11.29 9.38 5.19
C LYS A 48 -12.54 8.77 4.52
N THR A 49 -12.40 7.65 3.80
CA THR A 49 -13.53 6.90 3.23
C THR A 49 -14.49 6.44 4.32
N LEU A 50 -13.98 5.83 5.39
CA LEU A 50 -14.79 5.38 6.52
C LEU A 50 -15.49 6.55 7.21
N SER A 51 -14.79 7.67 7.41
CA SER A 51 -15.38 8.87 8.04
C SER A 51 -16.52 9.44 7.21
N ARG A 52 -16.40 9.46 5.89
CA ARG A 52 -17.46 9.89 4.98
C ARG A 52 -18.68 8.97 5.10
N LEU A 53 -18.48 7.65 5.05
CA LEU A 53 -19.56 6.68 5.15
C LEU A 53 -20.27 6.72 6.51
N ASN A 54 -19.53 6.81 7.60
CA ASN A 54 -20.06 6.91 8.98
C ASN A 54 -20.97 8.13 9.19
N SER A 55 -20.94 9.13 8.31
CA SER A 55 -21.82 10.29 8.43
C SER A 55 -23.27 10.01 8.02
N ARG A 56 -23.51 8.98 7.20
CA ARG A 56 -24.81 8.73 6.54
C ARG A 56 -25.26 7.27 6.57
N PHE A 57 -24.33 6.33 6.66
CA PHE A 57 -24.59 4.92 6.45
C PHE A 57 -24.10 4.05 7.60
N TYR A 58 -24.71 2.87 7.72
CA TYR A 58 -24.27 1.81 8.60
C TYR A 58 -24.52 0.44 7.95
N TRP A 59 -23.60 -0.49 8.14
CA TRP A 59 -23.83 -1.93 7.97
C TRP A 59 -22.86 -2.72 8.87
N PRO A 60 -23.15 -3.99 9.19
CA PRO A 60 -22.23 -4.85 9.92
C PRO A 60 -20.86 -4.94 9.22
N HIS A 61 -19.78 -4.89 9.99
CA HIS A 61 -18.40 -4.99 9.47
C HIS A 61 -17.92 -3.89 8.52
N MET A 62 -18.66 -2.79 8.35
CA MET A 62 -18.30 -1.65 7.48
C MET A 62 -16.84 -1.17 7.56
N ARG A 63 -16.24 -1.14 8.76
CA ARG A 63 -14.82 -0.76 8.91
C ARG A 63 -13.86 -1.74 8.22
N ARG A 64 -14.15 -3.04 8.27
CA ARG A 64 -13.38 -4.09 7.60
C ARG A 64 -13.56 -3.98 6.09
N ASP A 65 -14.80 -3.90 5.63
CA ASP A 65 -15.10 -3.84 4.19
C ASP A 65 -14.47 -2.61 3.53
N VAL A 66 -14.52 -1.44 4.17
CA VAL A 66 -13.83 -0.23 3.70
C VAL A 66 -12.32 -0.42 3.65
N ALA A 67 -11.74 -1.11 4.65
CA ALA A 67 -10.30 -1.37 4.66
C ALA A 67 -9.89 -2.30 3.52
N ASP A 68 -10.69 -3.33 3.26
CA ASP A 68 -10.41 -4.35 2.24
C ASP A 68 -10.61 -3.78 0.84
N TYR A 69 -11.67 -3.01 0.63
CA TYR A 69 -11.94 -2.31 -0.64
C TYR A 69 -10.82 -1.35 -1.02
N VAL A 70 -10.44 -0.43 -0.10
CA VAL A 70 -9.37 0.54 -0.36
C VAL A 70 -8.02 -0.16 -0.55
N ARG A 71 -7.77 -1.27 0.17
CA ARG A 71 -6.55 -2.06 -0.01
C ARG A 71 -6.51 -2.70 -1.41
N ALA A 72 -7.65 -3.14 -1.95
CA ALA A 72 -7.73 -3.79 -3.25
C ALA A 72 -7.70 -2.83 -4.45
N CYS A 73 -7.83 -1.52 -4.24
CA CYS A 73 -7.84 -0.52 -5.31
C CYS A 73 -6.47 -0.45 -6.05
N ILE A 74 -6.45 -0.88 -7.31
CA ILE A 74 -5.25 -0.90 -8.17
C ILE A 74 -4.63 0.50 -8.30
N LEU A 75 -5.45 1.52 -8.56
CA LEU A 75 -4.98 2.90 -8.71
C LEU A 75 -4.30 3.39 -7.42
N CYS A 76 -4.88 3.08 -6.25
CA CYS A 76 -4.24 3.40 -4.99
C CYS A 76 -2.90 2.68 -4.79
N GLN A 77 -2.82 1.40 -5.14
CA GLN A 77 -1.61 0.61 -4.99
C GLN A 77 -0.48 1.09 -5.92
N GLN A 78 -0.82 1.53 -7.13
CA GLN A 78 0.16 2.00 -8.12
C GLN A 78 0.69 3.40 -7.82
N TYR A 79 -0.19 4.32 -7.42
CA TYR A 79 0.17 5.74 -7.34
C TYR A 79 0.43 6.26 -5.93
N LYS A 80 -0.07 5.61 -4.86
CA LYS A 80 0.18 6.11 -3.50
C LYS A 80 1.59 5.76 -3.05
N PRO A 81 2.35 6.72 -2.50
CA PRO A 81 3.64 6.43 -1.92
C PRO A 81 3.47 5.50 -0.71
N THR A 82 4.43 4.59 -0.54
CA THR A 82 4.53 3.79 0.67
C THR A 82 4.93 4.68 1.85
N ASN A 83 4.24 4.49 2.98
CA ASN A 83 4.66 5.08 4.26
C ASN A 83 5.53 4.10 5.07
N GLN A 84 5.96 2.98 4.47
CA GLN A 84 6.91 2.09 5.12
C GLN A 84 8.22 2.82 5.29
N LYS A 85 8.86 2.61 6.44
CA LYS A 85 10.22 3.08 6.65
C LYS A 85 11.12 2.43 5.60
N PRO A 86 12.13 3.14 5.08
CA PRO A 86 13.12 2.50 4.23
C PRO A 86 13.73 1.31 4.97
N GLY A 87 14.20 0.31 4.20
CA GLY A 87 14.99 -0.77 4.76
C GLY A 87 16.14 -0.22 5.60
N GLY A 88 16.50 -0.93 6.67
CA GLY A 88 17.65 -0.56 7.47
C GLY A 88 18.95 -0.52 6.65
N LEU A 89 19.99 0.10 7.21
CA LEU A 89 21.30 0.13 6.57
C LEU A 89 21.82 -1.30 6.36
N MET A 90 22.49 -1.52 5.23
CA MET A 90 23.24 -2.76 5.01
C MET A 90 24.28 -2.91 6.13
N LYS A 91 24.31 -4.09 6.74
CA LYS A 91 25.35 -4.41 7.73
C LYS A 91 26.62 -4.85 6.99
N PRO A 92 27.81 -4.43 7.46
CA PRO A 92 29.07 -4.92 6.89
C PRO A 92 29.16 -6.44 6.98
N ILE A 93 29.74 -7.05 5.96
CA ILE A 93 30.12 -8.47 5.98
C ILE A 93 31.45 -8.54 6.73
N ILE A 94 31.45 -9.25 7.87
CA ILE A 94 32.64 -9.43 8.70
C ILE A 94 33.43 -10.60 8.12
N VAL A 95 34.69 -10.34 7.75
CA VAL A 95 35.63 -11.34 7.21
C VAL A 95 36.97 -11.22 7.93
N SER A 96 37.56 -12.35 8.29
CA SER A 96 38.79 -12.43 9.08
C SER A 96 39.98 -13.04 8.34
N GLU A 97 39.77 -13.59 7.14
CA GLU A 97 40.80 -14.26 6.37
C GLU A 97 40.59 -14.11 4.85
N SER A 98 41.68 -14.22 4.09
CA SER A 98 41.68 -14.11 2.64
C SER A 98 40.92 -15.27 2.01
N TRP A 99 40.22 -15.02 0.90
CA TRP A 99 39.45 -16.01 0.12
C TRP A 99 38.26 -16.63 0.85
N HIS A 100 37.93 -16.18 2.06
CA HIS A 100 36.73 -16.64 2.78
C HIS A 100 35.43 -16.15 2.14
N THR A 101 35.41 -14.94 1.60
CA THR A 101 34.22 -14.38 0.94
C THR A 101 34.63 -13.57 -0.27
N VAL A 102 34.00 -13.87 -1.41
CA VAL A 102 34.26 -13.22 -2.68
C VAL A 102 32.97 -12.57 -3.18
N GLY A 103 33.05 -11.28 -3.52
CA GLY A 103 31.99 -10.58 -4.24
C GLY A 103 32.22 -10.70 -5.73
N ILE A 104 31.18 -11.08 -6.47
CA ILE A 104 31.21 -11.17 -7.93
C ILE A 104 30.14 -10.22 -8.47
N ASP A 105 30.55 -9.31 -9.36
CA ASP A 105 29.65 -8.37 -10.01
C ASP A 105 29.96 -8.25 -11.51
N ILE A 106 29.00 -7.80 -12.28
CA ILE A 106 29.16 -7.51 -13.71
C ILE A 106 28.88 -6.04 -13.93
N THR A 107 29.87 -5.32 -14.45
CA THR A 107 29.72 -3.90 -14.79
C THR A 107 29.65 -3.68 -16.30
N GLY A 108 28.77 -2.78 -16.71
CA GLY A 108 28.49 -2.43 -18.11
C GLY A 108 27.00 -2.17 -18.36
N PRO A 109 26.58 -2.04 -19.64
CA PRO A 109 27.41 -2.21 -20.83
C PRO A 109 28.35 -1.02 -21.10
N PHE A 110 29.56 -1.30 -21.57
CA PHE A 110 30.53 -0.32 -22.07
C PHE A 110 30.61 -0.35 -23.61
N THR A 111 31.42 0.55 -24.18
CA THR A 111 31.74 0.54 -25.60
C THR A 111 32.25 -0.83 -26.02
N LYS A 112 31.60 -1.40 -27.04
CA LYS A 112 31.91 -2.74 -27.54
C LYS A 112 33.33 -2.76 -28.12
N THR A 113 34.15 -3.65 -27.59
CA THR A 113 35.49 -3.92 -28.14
C THR A 113 35.40 -4.58 -29.51
N ARG A 114 36.51 -4.58 -30.26
CA ARG A 114 36.61 -5.28 -31.56
C ARG A 114 36.27 -6.78 -31.47
N ARG A 115 36.51 -7.40 -30.31
CA ARG A 115 36.21 -8.81 -30.02
C ARG A 115 34.76 -9.05 -29.58
N GLY A 116 33.96 -8.00 -29.47
CA GLY A 116 32.55 -8.08 -29.10
C GLY A 116 32.23 -7.96 -27.60
N ASN A 117 33.25 -7.90 -26.74
CA ASN A 117 33.07 -7.74 -25.29
C ASN A 117 32.59 -6.32 -24.96
N HIS A 118 31.66 -6.21 -24.02
CA HIS A 118 31.10 -4.94 -23.54
C HIS A 118 30.74 -4.97 -22.04
N PHE A 119 31.15 -6.01 -21.32
CA PHE A 119 30.99 -6.14 -19.87
C PHE A 119 32.32 -6.54 -19.24
N ILE A 120 32.49 -6.24 -17.96
CA ILE A 120 33.62 -6.69 -17.14
C ILE A 120 33.05 -7.50 -15.98
N LEU A 121 33.59 -8.69 -15.77
CA LEU A 121 33.36 -9.48 -14.55
C LEU A 121 34.34 -8.98 -13.49
N VAL A 122 33.81 -8.48 -12.39
CA VAL A 122 34.58 -8.02 -11.23
C VAL A 122 34.51 -9.09 -10.15
N VAL A 123 35.65 -9.53 -9.66
CA VAL A 123 35.76 -10.53 -8.60
C VAL A 123 36.60 -9.92 -7.49
N VAL A 124 36.03 -9.75 -6.30
CA VAL A 124 36.69 -9.06 -5.19
C VAL A 124 36.78 -9.97 -3.98
N ASP A 125 38.00 -10.21 -3.49
CA ASP A 125 38.16 -10.81 -2.17
C ASP A 125 37.83 -9.80 -1.07
N TYR A 126 36.86 -10.11 -0.22
CA TYR A 126 36.35 -9.15 0.76
C TYR A 126 37.33 -8.86 1.89
N PHE A 127 38.29 -9.73 2.17
CA PHE A 127 39.29 -9.51 3.21
C PHE A 127 40.42 -8.61 2.72
N THR A 128 41.12 -9.03 1.66
CA THR A 128 42.27 -8.30 1.10
C THR A 128 41.88 -7.07 0.30
N LYS A 129 40.62 -6.99 -0.15
CA LYS A 129 40.14 -6.01 -1.13
C LYS A 129 40.83 -6.13 -2.50
N TRP A 130 41.42 -7.30 -2.77
CA TRP A 130 42.01 -7.62 -4.05
C TRP A 130 40.93 -7.79 -5.11
N VAL A 131 41.15 -7.22 -6.30
CA VAL A 131 40.27 -7.22 -7.48
C VAL A 131 41.02 -7.82 -8.66
#